data_AF-B5GM31-F1
#
_entry.id   AF-B5GM31-F1
#
_cell.length_a   1.000
_cell.length_b   1.000
_cell.length_c   1.000
_cell.angle_alpha   90.00
_cell.angle_beta   90.00
_cell.angle_gamma   90.00
#
_symmetry.space_group_name_H-M   'P 1'
#
loop_
_entity.id
_entity.type
_entity.pdbx_description
1 polymer ?
#
loop_
_entity_poly.entity_id
_entity_poly.type
_entity_poly.pdbx_seq_one_letter_code
_entity_poly.pdbx_strand_id
1 'polypeptide(L)' 'MRPLHRDFISDHRADSGVKRLCRVLGVSRSGYCRHRGTEVTRAERQAHEATASPRP' A
#
# COMPACT_ATOMS: atom_id res chain seq x y z
N MET A 1 -13.90 -10.07 8.17
CA MET A 1 -12.96 -9.66 7.09
C MET A 1 -11.55 -9.88 7.59
N ARG A 2 -10.78 -10.81 7.01
CA ARG A 2 -9.37 -10.97 7.39
C ARG A 2 -8.58 -9.83 6.75
N PRO A 3 -7.78 -9.05 7.49
CA PRO A 3 -6.92 -8.05 6.88
C PRO A 3 -6.01 -8.76 5.87
N LEU A 4 -5.91 -8.21 4.67
CA LEU A 4 -4.95 -8.72 3.70
C LEU A 4 -3.57 -8.50 4.33
N HIS A 5 -2.68 -9.49 4.23
CA HIS A 5 -1.32 -9.42 4.77
C HIS A 5 -0.60 -8.11 4.40
N ARG A 6 -0.96 -7.48 3.27
CA ARG A 6 -0.45 -6.20 2.80
C ARG A 6 -0.87 -5.01 3.67
N ASP A 7 -2.11 -4.97 4.15
CA ASP A 7 -2.61 -3.90 5.01
C ASP A 7 -1.86 -3.91 6.34
N PHE A 8 -1.70 -5.11 6.91
CA PHE A 8 -0.90 -5.33 8.12
C PHE A 8 0.57 -4.89 7.93
N ILE A 9 1.18 -5.19 6.79
CA ILE A 9 2.54 -4.70 6.51
C ILE A 9 2.57 -3.19 6.41
N SER A 10 1.57 -2.58 5.77
CA SER A 10 1.52 -1.12 5.60
C SER A 10 1.34 -0.37 6.91
N ASP A 11 0.56 -0.92 7.84
CA ASP A 11 0.36 -0.39 9.19
C ASP A 11 1.64 -0.47 10.03
N HIS A 12 2.27 -1.65 10.08
CA HIS A 12 3.41 -1.90 10.98
C HIS A 12 4.79 -1.63 10.36
N ARG A 13 4.87 -1.18 9.10
CA ARG A 13 6.17 -0.97 8.43
C ARG A 13 7.01 0.12 9.07
N ALA A 14 6.38 1.10 9.73
CA ALA A 14 7.07 2.21 10.37
C ALA A 14 7.86 1.71 11.60
N ASP A 15 7.27 0.82 12.38
CA ASP A 15 7.86 0.30 13.63
C ASP A 15 8.75 -0.92 13.42
N SER A 16 8.36 -1.84 12.53
CA SER A 16 9.03 -3.15 12.38
C SER A 16 9.88 -3.28 11.12
N GLY A 17 9.68 -2.40 10.14
CA GLY A 17 10.33 -2.46 8.84
C GLY A 17 9.79 -3.55 7.90
N VAL A 18 9.61 -3.18 6.63
CA VAL A 18 9.03 -4.05 5.59
C VAL A 18 9.75 -5.39 5.45
N LYS A 19 11.09 -5.41 5.58
CA LYS A 19 11.90 -6.64 5.42
C LYS A 19 11.51 -7.74 6.42
N ARG A 20 11.32 -7.37 7.68
CA ARG A 20 10.97 -8.31 8.76
C ARG A 20 9.54 -8.82 8.57
N LEU A 21 8.62 -7.92 8.28
CA LEU A 21 7.21 -8.26 8.07
C LEU A 21 7.01 -9.17 6.85
N CYS A 22 7.70 -8.91 5.73
CA CYS A 22 7.66 -9.79 4.57
C CYS A 22 8.14 -11.22 4.88
N ARG A 23 9.19 -11.35 5.72
CA ARG A 23 9.72 -12.65 6.13
C ARG A 23 8.75 -13.42 7.04
N VAL A 24 8.17 -12.74 8.04
CA VAL A 24 7.22 -13.34 8.99
C VAL A 24 5.93 -13.77 8.31
N LEU A 25 5.45 -12.99 7.34
CA LEU A 25 4.20 -13.26 6.62
C LEU A 25 4.39 -14.15 5.38
N GLY A 26 5.63 -14.54 5.06
CA GLY A 26 5.93 -15.39 3.90
C GLY A 26 5.65 -14.74 2.54
N VAL A 27 5.66 -13.40 2.45
CA VAL A 27 5.33 -12.68 1.22
C VAL A 27 6.58 -12.13 0.53
N SER A 28 6.58 -12.14 -0.79
CA SER A 28 7.69 -11.59 -1.57
C SER A 28 7.73 -10.05 -1.47
N ARG A 29 8.89 -9.52 -1.09
CA ARG A 29 9.15 -8.07 -1.04
C ARG A 29 8.87 -7.38 -2.38
N SER A 30 9.22 -8.04 -3.49
CA SER A 30 9.00 -7.49 -4.83
C SER A 30 7.50 -7.33 -5.14
N GLY A 31 6.69 -8.35 -4.81
CA GLY A 31 5.24 -8.28 -4.95
C GLY A 31 4.59 -7.22 -4.05
N TYR A 32 5.13 -7.02 -2.84
CA TYR A 32 4.67 -5.97 -1.93
C TYR A 32 5.00 -4.56 -2.45
N CYS A 33 6.25 -4.31 -2.86
CA CYS A 33 6.65 -3.00 -3.40
C CYS A 33 5.92 -2.66 -4.71
N ARG A 34 5.72 -3.63 -5.61
CA ARG A 34 5.00 -3.41 -6.88
C ARG A 34 3.55 -2.98 -6.64
N HIS A 35 2.87 -3.67 -5.71
CA HIS A 35 1.50 -3.34 -5.34
C HIS A 35 1.40 -1.98 -4.64
N ARG A 36 2.31 -1.66 -3.74
CA ARG A 36 2.39 -0.32 -3.16
C ARG A 36 2.56 0.76 -4.23
N GLY A 37 3.42 0.53 -5.21
CA GLY A 37 3.59 1.46 -6.33
C GLY A 37 2.26 1.71 -7.05
N THR A 38 1.52 0.64 -7.37
CA THR A 38 0.20 0.77 -8.03
C THR A 38 -0.85 1.45 -7.15
N GLU A 39 -0.85 1.19 -5.84
CA GLU A 39 -1.77 1.82 -4.89
C GLU A 39 -1.47 3.32 -4.73
N VAL A 40 -0.18 3.70 -4.67
CA VAL A 40 0.24 5.11 -4.63
C VAL A 40 -0.13 5.82 -5.91
N THR A 41 0.15 5.23 -7.08
CA THR A 41 -0.27 5.82 -8.37
C THR A 41 -1.79 5.94 -8.48
N ARG A 42 -2.55 4.99 -7.93
CA ARG A 42 -4.01 5.08 -7.87
C ARG A 42 -4.47 6.18 -6.92
N ALA A 43 -3.85 6.32 -5.75
CA ALA A 43 -4.14 7.37 -4.79
C ALA A 43 -3.79 8.76 -5.33
N GLU A 44 -2.65 8.91 -6.02
CA GLU A 44 -2.27 10.16 -6.70
C GLU A 44 -3.25 10.52 -7.81
N ARG A 45 -3.70 9.53 -8.61
CA ARG A 45 -4.72 9.75 -9.64
C ARG A 45 -6.06 10.18 -9.03
N GLN A 46 -6.45 9.58 -7.92
CA GLN A 46 -7.71 9.88 -7.24
C GLN A 46 -7.66 11.22 -6.51
N ALA A 47 -6.50 11.58 -5.92
CA ALA A 47 -6.26 12.90 -5.35
C ALA A 47 -6.23 13.98 -6.44
N HIS A 48 -5.55 13.72 -7.56
CA HIS A 48 -5.54 14.62 -8.71
C HIS A 48 -6.94 14.79 -9.31
N GLU A 49 -7.73 13.71 -9.44
CA GLU A 49 -9.13 13.76 -9.91
C GLU A 49 -10.04 14.50 -8.92
N ALA A 50 -9.88 14.28 -7.61
CA ALA A 50 -10.61 15.02 -6.56
C ALA A 50 -10.26 16.52 -6.54
N THR A 51 -9.03 16.89 -6.90
CA THR A 51 -8.61 18.29 -7.04
C THR A 51 -8.95 18.89 -8.40
N ALA A 52 -9.16 18.07 -9.44
CA ALA A 52 -9.29 18.53 -10.82
C ALA A 52 -10.73 18.94 -11.21
N SER A 53 -11.77 18.56 -10.47
CA SER A 53 -13.11 19.20 -10.60
C SER A 53 -14.11 18.68 -9.56
N PRO A 54 -14.70 19.53 -8.70
CA PRO A 54 -16.11 19.41 -8.42
C PRO A 54 -16.84 19.93 -9.66
N ARG A 55 -17.43 19.04 -10.46
CA ARG A 55 -18.42 19.48 -11.47
C ARG A 55 -19.63 20.06 -10.72
N PRO A 56 -20.07 21.29 -11.00
CA PRO A 56 -21.35 21.81 -10.50
C PRO A 56 -22.53 21.02 -11.09
#